data_AF-A0A2T0M2Y4-F1
#
_entry.id   AF-A0A2T0M2Y4-F1
#
_cell.length_a   1.000
_cell.length_b   1.000
_cell.length_c   1.000
_cell.angle_alpha   90.00
_cell.angle_beta   90.00
_cell.angle_gamma   90.00
#
_symmetry.space_group_name_H-M   'P 1'
#
loop_
_entity.id
_entity.type
_entity.pdbx_description
1 polymer ?
#
loop_
_entity_poly.entity_id
_entity_poly.type
_entity_poly.pdbx_seq_one_letter_code
_entity_poly.pdbx_strand_id
1 'polypeptide(L)'
;MTIVVLTAVPPGLRGHLTRWLLEISPGVFVGYLSARVRELMWDRVIEFVDDGRALLVYSVQGEQRLAFEVHGHDWTPVDFDGITLMRRQTVPDYVPANRPPRKREPSERPAYEGAAMRDETVWKRREARRKFRRK
;
A
#
# COMPACT_ATOMS: atom_id res chain seq x y z
N MET A 1 -6.50 6.87 -23.68
CA MET A 1 -6.32 5.61 -22.92
C MET A 1 -6.97 5.78 -21.56
N THR A 2 -7.55 4.72 -21.02
CA THR A 2 -8.14 4.65 -19.68
C THR A 2 -7.68 3.37 -18.99
N ILE A 3 -7.25 3.49 -17.73
CA ILE A 3 -6.85 2.37 -16.87
C ILE A 3 -7.63 2.49 -15.57
N VAL A 4 -8.17 1.39 -15.06
CA VAL A 4 -8.81 1.33 -13.75
C VAL A 4 -8.11 0.28 -12.90
N VAL A 5 -7.74 0.63 -11.67
CA VAL A 5 -7.16 -0.29 -10.69
C VAL A 5 -8.10 -0.43 -9.51
N LEU A 6 -8.55 -1.64 -9.23
CA LEU A 6 -9.48 -1.98 -8.15
C LEU A 6 -8.83 -2.92 -7.14
N THR A 7 -9.01 -2.63 -5.85
CA THR A 7 -8.52 -3.48 -4.74
C THR A 7 -9.65 -3.69 -3.74
N ALA A 8 -9.83 -4.92 -3.25
CA ALA A 8 -10.83 -5.27 -2.24
C ALA A 8 -12.28 -4.83 -2.59
N VAL A 9 -12.67 -4.95 -3.86
CA VAL A 9 -14.00 -4.56 -4.35
C VAL A 9 -14.95 -5.76 -4.49
N PRO A 10 -16.28 -5.55 -4.42
CA PRO A 10 -17.27 -6.58 -4.73
C PRO A 10 -17.10 -7.17 -6.14
N PRO A 11 -17.36 -8.47 -6.34
CA PRO A 11 -17.19 -9.13 -7.65
C PRO A 11 -18.09 -8.55 -8.75
N GLY A 12 -19.26 -8.02 -8.38
CA GLY A 12 -20.19 -7.39 -9.33
C GLY A 12 -19.58 -6.19 -10.06
N LEU A 13 -18.74 -5.39 -9.38
CA LEU A 13 -18.08 -4.23 -9.98
C LEU A 13 -17.05 -4.65 -11.05
N ARG A 14 -16.27 -5.71 -10.78
CA ARG A 14 -15.29 -6.22 -11.75
C ARG A 14 -15.97 -6.67 -13.05
N GLY A 15 -17.03 -7.47 -12.93
CA GLY A 15 -17.82 -7.93 -14.08
C GLY A 15 -18.55 -6.80 -14.82
N HIS A 16 -18.82 -5.68 -14.14
CA HIS A 16 -19.38 -4.50 -14.80
C HIS A 16 -18.35 -3.83 -15.72
N LEU A 17 -17.10 -3.70 -15.27
CA LEU A 17 -16.03 -3.04 -16.05
C LEU A 17 -15.61 -3.83 -17.29
N THR A 18 -15.70 -5.16 -17.28
CA THR A 18 -15.33 -6.00 -18.44
C THR A 18 -16.21 -5.77 -19.67
N ARG A 19 -17.34 -5.07 -19.55
CA ARG A 19 -18.18 -4.66 -20.67
C ARG A 19 -17.50 -3.65 -21.59
N TRP A 20 -16.52 -2.90 -21.08
CA TRP A 20 -15.85 -1.82 -21.81
C TRP A 20 -14.32 -1.91 -21.78
N LEU A 21 -13.75 -2.52 -20.73
CA LEU A 21 -12.31 -2.58 -20.50
C LEU A 21 -11.82 -4.03 -20.45
N LEU A 22 -10.56 -4.24 -20.82
CA LEU A 22 -9.91 -5.54 -20.72
C LEU A 22 -9.22 -5.68 -19.36
N GLU A 23 -9.56 -6.71 -18.58
CA GLU A 23 -8.82 -7.06 -17.36
C GLU A 23 -7.53 -7.78 -17.72
N ILE A 24 -6.38 -7.11 -17.56
CA ILE A 24 -5.06 -7.67 -17.91
C ILE A 24 -4.36 -8.33 -16.71
N SER A 25 -4.84 -8.07 -15.51
CA SER A 25 -4.37 -8.60 -14.24
C SER A 25 -5.50 -8.43 -13.21
N PRO A 26 -5.60 -9.23 -12.14
CA PRO A 26 -6.66 -9.08 -11.16
C PRO A 26 -6.82 -7.64 -10.65
N GLY A 27 -7.93 -7.02 -11.02
CA GLY A 27 -8.27 -5.65 -10.62
C GLY A 27 -7.67 -4.56 -11.51
N VAL A 28 -6.92 -4.89 -12.57
CA VAL A 28 -6.33 -3.93 -13.49
C VAL A 28 -7.01 -4.03 -14.85
N PHE A 29 -7.76 -2.99 -15.20
CA PHE A 29 -8.56 -2.88 -16.41
C PHE A 29 -7.97 -1.82 -17.33
N VAL A 30 -7.88 -2.09 -18.63
CA VAL A 30 -7.29 -1.17 -19.61
C VAL A 30 -8.16 -1.10 -20.87
N GLY A 31 -8.31 0.10 -21.44
CA GLY A 31 -9.06 0.30 -22.68
C GLY A 31 -9.13 1.75 -23.12
N TYR A 32 -10.00 2.03 -24.10
CA TYR A 32 -10.25 3.36 -24.60
C TYR A 32 -11.71 3.74 -24.40
N LEU A 33 -11.95 4.80 -23.63
CA LEU A 33 -13.26 5.39 -23.42
C LEU A 33 -13.24 6.86 -23.82
N SER A 34 -14.37 7.36 -24.32
CA SER A 34 -14.57 8.80 -24.44
C SER A 34 -14.64 9.43 -23.04
N ALA A 35 -14.36 10.75 -22.94
CA ALA A 35 -14.40 11.47 -21.66
C ALA A 35 -15.72 11.26 -20.92
N ARG A 36 -16.85 11.41 -21.63
CA ARG A 36 -18.20 11.20 -21.09
C ARG A 36 -18.42 9.77 -20.55
N VAL A 37 -18.00 8.76 -21.30
CA VAL A 37 -18.18 7.36 -20.87
C VAL A 37 -17.29 7.05 -19.67
N ARG A 38 -16.06 7.59 -19.65
CA ARG A 38 -15.14 7.47 -18.52
C ARG A 38 -15.73 8.08 -17.25
N GLU A 39 -16.26 9.30 -17.32
CA GLU A 39 -16.87 10.00 -16.16
C GLU A 39 -18.06 9.20 -15.60
N LEU A 40 -19.00 8.79 -16.46
CA LEU A 40 -20.13 7.96 -16.04
C LEU A 40 -19.69 6.60 -15.46
N MET A 41 -18.67 5.99 -16.04
CA MET A 41 -18.10 4.74 -15.51
C MET A 41 -17.47 4.95 -14.14
N TRP A 42 -16.79 6.09 -13.94
CA TRP A 42 -16.16 6.43 -12.67
C TRP A 42 -17.17 6.66 -11.56
N ASP A 43 -18.27 7.36 -11.84
CA ASP A 43 -19.38 7.51 -10.88
C ASP A 43 -19.91 6.15 -10.42
N ARG A 44 -20.04 5.19 -11.36
CA ARG A 44 -20.44 3.81 -11.04
C ARG A 44 -19.40 3.07 -10.23
N VAL A 45 -18.12 3.28 -10.51
CA VAL A 45 -17.05 2.69 -9.69
C VAL A 45 -17.19 3.20 -8.26
N ILE A 46 -17.32 4.52 -8.05
CA ILE A 46 -17.49 5.12 -6.72
C ILE A 46 -18.75 4.59 -6.02
N GLU A 47 -19.86 4.40 -6.74
CA GLU A 47 -21.12 3.87 -6.20
C GLU A 47 -20.98 2.44 -5.65
N PHE A 48 -20.17 1.59 -6.31
CA PHE A 48 -20.11 0.15 -6.02
C PHE A 48 -18.80 -0.34 -5.38
N VAL A 49 -17.82 0.55 -5.17
CA VAL A 49 -16.50 0.19 -4.62
C VAL A 49 -16.58 -0.22 -3.14
N ASP A 50 -17.59 0.25 -2.41
CA ASP A 50 -17.80 -0.01 -0.97
C ASP A 50 -16.56 0.37 -0.13
N ASP A 51 -16.09 -0.49 0.77
CA ASP A 51 -14.82 -0.31 1.52
C ASP A 51 -13.55 -0.57 0.68
N GLY A 52 -13.72 -0.80 -0.62
CA GLY A 52 -12.63 -1.05 -1.54
C GLY A 52 -11.85 0.21 -1.93
N ARG A 53 -10.87 0.01 -2.82
CA ARG A 53 -10.04 1.09 -3.36
C ARG A 53 -10.12 1.10 -4.87
N ALA A 54 -10.18 2.29 -5.44
CA ALA A 54 -10.19 2.48 -6.88
C ALA A 54 -9.23 3.60 -7.30
N LEU A 55 -8.52 3.36 -8.40
CA LEU A 55 -7.78 4.37 -9.15
C LEU A 55 -8.30 4.39 -10.57
N LEU A 56 -8.52 5.58 -11.09
CA LEU A 56 -8.79 5.80 -12.51
C LEU A 56 -7.61 6.59 -13.07
N VAL A 57 -7.00 6.13 -14.15
CA VAL A 57 -5.96 6.85 -14.89
C VAL A 57 -6.45 7.06 -16.32
N TYR A 58 -6.24 8.25 -16.87
CA TYR A 58 -6.61 8.54 -18.24
C TYR A 58 -5.67 9.52 -18.92
N SER A 59 -5.61 9.44 -20.24
CA SER A 59 -4.81 10.37 -21.05
C SER A 59 -5.42 11.77 -21.04
N VAL A 60 -4.56 12.78 -20.89
CA VAL A 60 -4.92 14.20 -21.01
C VAL A 60 -3.88 14.93 -21.85
N GLN A 61 -4.26 16.12 -22.34
CA GLN A 61 -3.32 17.04 -23.00
C GLN A 61 -2.66 17.91 -21.91
N GLY A 62 -1.57 17.41 -21.35
CA GLY A 62 -0.75 18.11 -20.35
C GLY A 62 0.67 17.53 -20.33
N GLU A 63 1.54 18.05 -19.46
CA GLU A 63 2.95 17.66 -19.43
C GLU A 63 3.16 16.18 -19.14
N GLN A 64 2.47 15.64 -18.12
CA GLN A 64 2.55 14.22 -17.77
C GLN A 64 1.80 13.30 -18.75
N ARG A 65 1.01 13.86 -19.68
CA ARG A 65 0.13 13.12 -20.62
C ARG A 65 -0.90 12.20 -19.97
N LEU A 66 -1.04 12.28 -18.65
CA LEU A 66 -2.00 11.51 -17.85
C LEU A 66 -2.56 12.37 -16.73
N ALA A 67 -3.77 12.04 -16.30
CA ALA A 67 -4.37 12.45 -15.05
C ALA A 67 -4.95 11.22 -14.37
N PHE A 68 -5.19 11.31 -13.06
CA PHE A 68 -5.77 10.20 -12.32
C PHE A 68 -6.66 10.67 -11.17
N GLU A 69 -7.64 9.85 -10.85
CA GLU A 69 -8.59 10.03 -9.77
C GLU A 69 -8.49 8.85 -8.80
N VAL A 70 -8.75 9.14 -7.52
CA VAL A 70 -8.45 8.24 -6.42
C VAL A 70 -9.66 8.13 -5.51
N HIS A 71 -10.04 6.90 -5.15
CA HIS A 71 -11.07 6.61 -4.16
C HIS A 71 -10.60 5.57 -3.16
N GLY A 72 -10.76 5.84 -1.86
CA GLY A 72 -10.43 4.93 -0.76
C GLY A 72 -8.94 4.60 -0.58
N HIS A 73 -8.04 5.14 -1.42
CA HIS A 73 -6.62 4.79 -1.38
C HIS A 73 -5.87 5.50 -0.24
N ASP A 74 -4.92 4.81 0.38
CA ASP A 74 -4.02 5.35 1.42
C ASP A 74 -3.11 6.50 0.94
N TRP A 75 -2.99 6.70 -0.37
CA TRP A 75 -2.09 7.68 -0.97
C TRP A 75 -2.94 8.80 -1.55
N THR A 76 -2.53 10.04 -1.29
CA THR A 76 -3.27 11.22 -1.73
C THR A 76 -2.55 11.88 -2.90
N PRO A 77 -3.24 12.22 -4.00
CA PRO A 77 -2.65 13.05 -5.04
C PRO A 77 -2.29 14.42 -4.47
N VAL A 78 -1.12 14.94 -4.84
CA VAL A 78 -0.63 16.27 -4.46
C VAL A 78 -0.06 16.97 -5.69
N ASP A 79 -0.37 18.26 -5.82
CA ASP A 79 0.25 19.10 -6.85
C ASP A 79 1.65 19.54 -6.39
N PHE A 80 2.61 19.48 -7.30
CA PHE A 80 3.96 19.98 -7.11
C PHE A 80 4.41 20.66 -8.40
N ASP A 81 4.32 21.99 -8.42
CA ASP A 81 4.72 22.82 -9.57
C ASP A 81 4.00 22.42 -10.88
N GLY A 82 2.69 22.16 -10.80
CA GLY A 82 1.87 21.74 -11.94
C GLY A 82 1.97 20.25 -12.30
N ILE A 83 2.81 19.48 -11.60
CA ILE A 83 2.95 18.04 -11.75
C ILE A 83 2.16 17.34 -10.64
N THR A 84 1.23 16.46 -10.99
CA THR A 84 0.49 15.68 -9.99
C THR A 84 1.30 14.45 -9.57
N LEU A 85 1.59 14.34 -8.27
CA LEU A 85 2.35 13.26 -7.64
C LEU A 85 1.50 12.50 -6.61
N MET A 86 1.95 11.32 -6.20
CA MET A 86 1.31 10.54 -5.13
C MET A 86 2.07 10.69 -3.81
N ARG A 87 1.44 11.31 -2.80
CA ARG A 87 1.99 11.39 -1.46
C ARG A 87 1.60 10.16 -0.66
N ARG A 88 2.61 9.39 -0.26
CA ARG A 88 2.48 8.30 0.70
C ARG A 88 2.51 8.87 2.12
N GLN A 89 1.53 8.51 2.94
CA GLN A 89 1.62 8.73 4.38
C GLN A 89 2.70 7.78 4.92
N THR A 90 3.91 8.30 5.16
CA THR A 90 4.96 7.56 5.84
C THR A 90 4.52 7.32 7.28
N VAL A 91 4.36 6.05 7.65
CA VAL A 91 4.56 5.63 9.05
C VAL A 91 5.93 6.20 9.49
N PRO A 92 6.11 6.74 10.71
CA PRO A 92 7.27 7.53 11.15
C PRO A 92 8.66 6.87 11.15
N ASP A 93 8.93 5.90 10.26
CA ASP A 93 10.22 5.23 10.11
C ASP A 93 11.13 5.88 9.06
N TYR A 94 10.79 7.06 8.52
CA TYR A 94 11.80 7.89 7.88
C TYR A 94 12.71 8.48 8.97
N VAL A 95 13.75 7.74 9.35
CA VAL A 95 14.88 8.30 10.10
C VAL A 95 15.71 9.09 9.09
N PRO A 96 15.77 10.44 9.19
CA PRO A 96 16.67 11.21 8.35
C PRO A 96 18.10 10.70 8.62
N ALA A 97 18.87 10.43 7.56
CA ALA A 97 20.25 9.96 7.68
C ALA A 97 21.15 10.88 8.53
N ASN A 98 20.73 12.13 8.74
CA ASN A 98 21.44 13.17 9.51
C ASN A 98 21.04 13.28 10.99
N ARG A 99 20.34 12.32 11.59
CA ARG A 99 20.09 12.39 13.04
C ARG A 99 21.40 12.12 13.79
N PRO A 100 21.94 13.07 14.59
CA PRO A 100 23.11 12.79 15.40
C PRO A 100 22.77 11.64 16.37
N PRO A 101 23.73 10.75 16.68
CA PRO A 101 23.47 9.63 17.58
C PRO A 101 22.96 10.19 18.90
N ARG A 102 21.77 9.74 19.32
CA ARG A 102 21.18 10.11 20.60
C ARG A 102 22.17 9.69 21.69
N LYS A 103 22.78 10.67 22.38
CA LYS A 103 23.59 10.40 23.59
C LYS A 103 22.72 9.56 24.51
N ARG A 104 23.08 8.29 24.70
CA ARG A 104 22.48 7.45 25.73
C ARG A 104 22.95 8.02 27.06
N GLU A 105 22.08 8.75 27.74
CA GLU A 105 22.29 9.00 29.16
C GLU A 105 22.28 7.64 29.88
N PRO A 106 23.19 7.38 30.83
CA PRO A 106 23.18 6.14 31.57
C PRO A 106 21.86 6.05 32.34
N SER A 107 20.94 5.20 31.87
CA SER A 107 19.77 4.83 32.64
C SER A 107 20.26 4.17 33.92
N GLU A 108 19.93 4.75 35.07
CA GLU A 108 20.06 4.10 36.37
C GLU A 108 19.42 2.72 36.27
N ARG A 109 20.25 1.67 36.40
CA ARG A 109 19.75 0.30 36.39
C ARG A 109 18.97 0.12 37.69
N PRO A 110 17.69 -0.27 37.68
CA PRO A 110 17.07 -0.75 38.90
C PRO A 110 17.81 -2.03 39.33
N ALA A 111 18.16 -2.12 40.61
CA ALA A 111 18.80 -3.29 41.19
C ALA A 111 17.93 -4.53 40.94
N TYR A 112 18.48 -5.50 40.23
CA TYR A 112 17.81 -6.78 40.02
C TYR A 112 18.04 -7.66 41.26
N GLU A 113 17.05 -7.75 42.13
CA GLU A 113 16.91 -8.90 43.03
C GLU A 113 16.06 -9.95 42.30
N GLY A 114 16.61 -11.15 42.11
CA GLY A 114 15.86 -12.29 41.56
C GLY A 114 16.47 -13.00 40.34
N ALA A 115 17.80 -13.13 40.28
CA ALA A 115 18.45 -14.06 39.35
C ALA A 115 18.42 -15.49 39.90
N ALA A 116 17.27 -16.17 39.82
CA ALA A 116 17.16 -17.61 40.07
C ALA A 116 15.87 -18.25 39.52
N MET A 117 15.56 -18.08 38.24
CA MET A 117 14.68 -19.06 37.57
C MET A 117 14.82 -19.03 36.05
N ARG A 118 15.10 -20.23 35.50
CA ARG A 118 14.90 -20.68 34.09
C ARG A 118 16.09 -20.59 33.11
N ASP A 119 17.22 -21.18 33.48
CA ASP A 119 18.30 -21.56 32.55
C ASP A 119 17.98 -22.88 31.77
N GLU A 120 17.15 -23.77 32.33
CA GLU A 120 16.83 -25.06 31.70
C GLU A 120 16.04 -24.94 30.38
N THR A 121 15.18 -23.93 30.24
CA THR A 121 14.31 -23.75 29.07
C THR A 121 15.03 -23.23 27.82
N VAL A 122 16.22 -22.65 28.00
CA VAL A 122 17.04 -22.13 26.89
C VAL A 122 17.93 -23.23 26.34
N TRP A 123 18.52 -24.05 27.21
CA TRP A 123 19.34 -25.20 26.83
C TRP A 123 18.55 -26.28 26.08
N LYS A 124 17.35 -26.66 26.57
CA LYS A 124 16.48 -27.64 25.88
C LYS A 124 16.09 -27.23 24.46
N ARG A 125 15.92 -25.92 24.20
CA ARG A 125 15.61 -25.39 22.85
C ARG A 125 16.80 -25.44 21.89
N ARG A 126 18.03 -25.28 22.40
CA ARG A 126 19.25 -25.34 21.58
C ARG A 126 19.58 -26.76 21.13
N GLU A 127 19.40 -27.75 21.99
CA GLU A 127 19.63 -29.16 21.62
C GLU A 127 18.61 -29.68 20.59
N ALA A 128 17.34 -29.29 20.72
CA ALA A 128 16.29 -29.69 19.79
C ALA A 128 16.57 -29.22 18.34
N ARG A 129 17.16 -28.03 18.17
CA ARG A 129 17.55 -27.50 16.85
C ARG A 129 18.75 -28.20 16.23
N ARG A 130 19.58 -28.86 17.03
CA ARG A 130 20.77 -29.59 16.56
C ARG A 130 20.44 -30.97 15.97
N LYS A 131 19.27 -31.54 16.31
CA LYS A 131 18.80 -32.85 15.80
C LYS A 131 18.15 -32.81 14.40
N PHE A 132 17.88 -31.62 13.84
CA PHE A 132 17.22 -31.46 12.52
C PHE A 132 18.12 -30.94 11.41
N ARG A 133 19.45 -31.08 11.53
CA ARG A 133 20.37 -30.87 10.40
C ARG A 133 20.68 -32.21 9.74
N ARG A 134 19.81 -32.66 8.83
CA ARG A 134 20.11 -33.77 7.91
C ARG A 134 21.09 -33.31 6.81
N LYS A 135 21.92 -34.26 6.38
CA LYS A 135 22.95 -34.17 5.32
C LYS A 135 22.40 -33.58 4.02
#